data_AF-A0A1I7IQJ2-F1
#
_entry.id   AF-A0A1I7IQJ2-F1
#
_cell.length_a   1.000
_cell.length_b   1.000
_cell.length_c   1.000
_cell.angle_alpha   90.00
_cell.angle_beta   90.00
_cell.angle_gamma   90.00
#
_symmetry.space_group_name_H-M   'P 1'
#
loop_
_entity.id
_entity.type
_entity.pdbx_description
1 polymer ?
#
loop_
_entity_poly.entity_id
_entity_poly.type
_entity_poly.pdbx_seq_one_letter_code
_entity_poly.pdbx_strand_id
1 'polypeptide(L)'
;MYTYKLLTFVHHMKSKDSSIQLGHRFPKLSNTQKIVGIVLGVFSAFALYEFGYMIREIIRVSSIDDAYNIFVLSDLQTWFYNFFLGAVAAIFGQSVTINYWLYKPKQSFQKKTVHRNAIVNDQRNLMSYFLSWFLRVAQFAFLAMVPAMSYYSEGLNTYYVLICVLIILVLFLQSWTSLRLVYKRESLRYMGISFAAIIGVALTFSFINFLDYQTLNKNVLAKNIMRAYEIQLPKSDAYEKVSSRTKNIPIYIVKDSIAADSTLFYFENTAMNKSQMIDEIQRLKSSLRTIPFEFYISFNIHVGEGVTMKEINKIREVVSYFGINWTGFAVAPNKDTHEQHANDKHTVYLRVPDKAAFYKFDSVHQYNPIIKITQTAQDKCLWNGEEVQLNTLKQQLYDMPTTNPNYFVYFYSNEDASYKNYIQIVLAAKEALQLQRDTLALKQFHRSYQNTTDTQKMELNYELPFRFMEVLPTWSK
;
A
#
# COMPACT_ATOMS: atom_id res chain seq x y z
N MET A 1 51.61 -59.67 -29.29
CA MET A 1 51.88 -58.57 -30.26
C MET A 1 50.86 -57.42 -30.20
N TYR A 2 49.73 -57.52 -29.45
CA TYR A 2 48.72 -56.44 -29.36
C TYR A 2 48.85 -55.51 -28.13
N THR A 3 49.63 -55.88 -27.12
CA THR A 3 49.82 -55.08 -25.90
C THR A 3 50.84 -53.94 -26.07
N TYR A 4 51.80 -54.07 -26.99
CA TYR A 4 52.82 -53.03 -27.20
C TYR A 4 52.25 -51.78 -27.89
N LYS A 5 51.27 -51.92 -28.79
CA LYS A 5 50.63 -50.77 -29.47
C LYS A 5 49.75 -49.93 -28.56
N LEU A 6 49.13 -50.52 -27.53
CA LEU A 6 48.32 -49.76 -26.57
C LEU A 6 49.20 -48.93 -25.61
N LEU A 7 50.35 -49.46 -25.20
CA LEU A 7 51.30 -48.73 -24.37
C LEU A 7 51.97 -47.58 -25.14
N THR A 8 52.23 -47.71 -26.44
CA THR A 8 52.73 -46.57 -27.24
C THR A 8 51.67 -45.48 -27.40
N PHE A 9 50.40 -45.84 -27.53
CA PHE A 9 49.30 -44.86 -27.64
C PHE A 9 49.07 -44.11 -26.32
N VAL A 10 49.12 -44.80 -25.18
CA VAL A 10 49.02 -44.17 -23.85
C VAL A 10 50.25 -43.33 -23.55
N HIS A 11 51.46 -43.75 -23.96
CA HIS A 11 52.66 -42.94 -23.75
C HIS A 11 52.73 -41.71 -24.67
N HIS A 12 52.17 -41.79 -25.88
CA HIS A 12 52.03 -40.65 -26.78
C HIS A 12 50.91 -39.66 -26.37
N MET A 13 49.92 -40.12 -25.59
CA MET A 13 48.97 -39.21 -24.92
C MET A 13 49.56 -38.59 -23.64
N LYS A 14 50.46 -39.27 -22.94
CA LYS A 14 51.10 -38.73 -21.72
C LYS A 14 52.26 -37.75 -21.98
N SER A 15 52.92 -37.76 -23.15
CA SER A 15 53.98 -36.79 -23.46
C SER A 15 53.49 -35.45 -24.05
N LYS A 16 52.17 -35.32 -24.28
CA LYS A 16 51.52 -34.08 -24.73
C LYS A 16 50.90 -33.26 -23.59
N ASP A 17 51.23 -33.57 -22.34
CA ASP A 17 50.96 -32.76 -21.15
C ASP A 17 52.11 -31.81 -20.80
N SER A 18 52.96 -31.49 -21.77
CA SER A 18 53.86 -30.35 -21.70
C SER A 18 53.07 -29.06 -21.96
N SER A 19 52.58 -28.46 -20.88
CA SER A 19 52.11 -27.07 -20.81
C SER A 19 51.00 -26.71 -21.80
N ILE A 20 49.78 -27.16 -21.50
CA ILE A 20 48.58 -26.49 -22.01
C ILE A 20 48.49 -25.10 -21.36
N GLN A 21 49.30 -24.14 -21.84
CA GLN A 21 49.06 -22.72 -21.65
C GLN A 21 47.85 -22.31 -22.49
N LEU A 22 46.67 -22.83 -22.13
CA LEU A 22 45.38 -22.36 -22.62
C LEU A 22 45.03 -21.06 -21.87
N GLY A 23 45.84 -20.03 -22.08
CA GLY A 23 45.47 -18.63 -21.86
C GLY A 23 45.25 -18.04 -23.24
N HIS A 24 44.03 -18.17 -23.78
CA HIS A 24 43.74 -17.52 -25.04
C HIS A 24 43.71 -16.01 -24.83
N ARG A 25 44.35 -15.25 -25.73
CA ARG A 25 44.25 -13.79 -25.76
C ARG A 25 42.92 -13.38 -26.40
N PHE A 26 42.37 -12.24 -25.97
CA PHE A 26 41.19 -11.66 -26.62
C PHE A 26 41.41 -11.48 -28.13
N PRO A 27 40.36 -11.69 -28.95
CA PRO A 27 40.49 -11.53 -30.40
C PRO A 27 40.89 -10.09 -30.75
N LYS A 28 41.80 -9.94 -31.71
CA LYS A 28 42.11 -8.63 -32.30
C LYS A 28 40.90 -8.17 -33.12
N LEU A 29 40.24 -7.11 -32.67
CA LEU A 29 39.10 -6.47 -33.33
C LEU A 29 39.56 -5.20 -34.05
N SER A 30 38.96 -4.89 -35.20
CA SER A 30 39.18 -3.59 -35.85
C SER A 30 38.54 -2.47 -35.03
N ASN A 31 39.04 -1.24 -35.17
CA ASN A 31 38.49 -0.08 -34.46
C ASN A 31 37.01 0.13 -34.80
N THR A 32 36.63 -0.04 -36.07
CA THR A 32 35.24 0.04 -36.52
C THR A 32 34.36 -1.00 -35.82
N GLN A 33 34.80 -2.26 -35.72
CA GLN A 33 34.04 -3.31 -35.04
C GLN A 33 33.86 -3.02 -33.55
N LYS A 34 34.89 -2.46 -32.90
CA LYS A 34 34.80 -2.04 -31.50
C LYS A 34 33.71 -0.99 -31.32
N ILE A 35 33.78 0.08 -32.12
CA ILE A 35 32.85 1.21 -32.06
C ILE A 35 31.42 0.75 -32.36
N VAL A 36 31.20 0.02 -33.45
CA VAL A 36 29.86 -0.45 -33.83
C VAL A 36 29.25 -1.35 -32.75
N GLY A 37 30.03 -2.25 -32.17
CA GLY A 37 29.55 -3.11 -31.07
C GLY A 37 29.12 -2.29 -29.85
N ILE A 38 29.90 -1.28 -29.46
CA ILE A 38 29.56 -0.39 -28.33
C ILE A 38 28.29 0.40 -28.62
N VAL A 39 28.17 0.99 -29.82
CA VAL A 39 26.99 1.76 -30.21
C VAL A 39 25.74 0.88 -30.19
N LEU A 40 25.81 -0.33 -30.75
CA LEU A 40 24.71 -1.29 -30.70
C LEU A 40 24.33 -1.68 -29.27
N GLY A 41 25.33 -1.89 -28.40
CA GLY A 41 25.11 -2.20 -26.99
C GLY A 41 24.43 -1.07 -26.23
N VAL A 42 24.92 0.16 -26.39
CA VAL A 42 24.34 1.35 -25.74
C VAL A 42 22.92 1.59 -26.22
N PHE A 43 22.66 1.49 -27.53
CA PHE A 43 21.31 1.65 -28.07
C PHE A 43 20.35 0.57 -27.54
N SER A 44 20.81 -0.69 -27.46
CA SER A 44 20.01 -1.78 -26.88
C SER A 44 19.73 -1.57 -25.39
N ALA A 45 20.73 -1.08 -24.65
CA ALA A 45 20.56 -0.73 -23.24
C ALA A 45 19.56 0.42 -23.07
N PHE A 46 19.64 1.46 -23.88
CA PHE A 46 18.70 2.57 -23.83
C PHE A 46 17.26 2.11 -24.10
N ALA A 47 17.05 1.33 -25.17
CA ALA A 47 15.73 0.79 -25.49
C ALA A 47 15.14 -0.09 -24.37
N LEU A 48 15.96 -0.94 -23.76
CA LEU A 48 15.51 -1.78 -22.64
C LEU A 48 15.25 -0.97 -21.36
N TYR A 49 16.05 0.06 -21.11
CA TYR A 49 15.84 1.00 -20.00
C TYR A 49 14.52 1.74 -20.15
N GLU A 50 14.26 2.32 -21.33
CA GLU A 50 13.01 3.02 -21.65
C GLU A 50 11.80 2.08 -21.48
N PHE A 51 11.89 0.86 -22.02
CA PHE A 51 10.83 -0.14 -21.86
C PHE A 51 10.56 -0.48 -20.38
N GLY A 52 11.61 -0.73 -19.59
CA GLY A 52 11.48 -1.02 -18.17
C GLY A 52 10.92 0.16 -17.37
N TYR A 53 11.33 1.39 -17.70
CA TYR A 53 10.79 2.61 -17.13
C TYR A 53 9.29 2.71 -17.41
N MET A 54 8.89 2.56 -18.68
CA MET A 54 7.48 2.64 -19.07
C MET A 54 6.62 1.57 -18.40
N ILE A 55 7.11 0.34 -18.24
CA ILE A 55 6.41 -0.69 -17.47
C ILE A 55 6.17 -0.21 -16.04
N ARG A 56 7.20 0.25 -15.32
CA ARG A 56 7.03 0.73 -13.94
C ARG A 56 5.95 1.81 -13.85
N GLU A 57 5.95 2.75 -14.78
CA GLU A 57 4.99 3.85 -14.81
C GLU A 57 3.57 3.36 -15.11
N ILE A 58 3.41 2.38 -16.02
CA ILE A 58 2.12 1.70 -16.25
C ILE A 58 1.64 1.05 -14.96
N ILE A 59 2.50 0.32 -14.24
CA ILE A 59 2.13 -0.30 -12.95
C ILE A 59 1.67 0.77 -11.95
N ARG A 60 2.39 1.89 -11.85
CA ARG A 60 2.04 2.99 -10.94
C ARG A 60 0.69 3.62 -11.31
N VAL A 61 0.46 3.90 -12.58
CA VAL A 61 -0.83 4.45 -13.06
C VAL A 61 -1.97 3.45 -12.89
N SER A 62 -1.73 2.16 -13.12
CA SER A 62 -2.71 1.10 -12.88
C SER A 62 -3.02 0.89 -11.39
N SER A 63 -2.16 1.37 -10.48
CA SER A 63 -2.42 1.34 -9.03
C SER A 63 -3.37 2.45 -8.54
N ILE A 64 -3.83 3.34 -9.44
CA ILE A 64 -4.79 4.37 -9.07
C ILE A 64 -6.11 3.70 -8.68
N ASP A 65 -6.53 3.91 -7.44
CA ASP A 65 -7.80 3.38 -6.94
C ASP A 65 -8.97 4.36 -7.14
N ASP A 66 -10.17 3.92 -6.78
CA ASP A 66 -11.39 4.72 -6.90
C ASP A 66 -11.32 6.00 -6.05
N ALA A 67 -10.52 6.02 -4.98
CA ALA A 67 -10.27 7.16 -4.11
C ALA A 67 -9.14 8.07 -4.63
N TYR A 68 -8.62 7.83 -5.83
CA TYR A 68 -7.51 8.57 -6.43
C TYR A 68 -6.23 8.53 -5.56
N ASN A 69 -6.03 7.46 -4.79
CA ASN A 69 -4.72 7.15 -4.25
C ASN A 69 -3.83 6.64 -5.38
N ILE A 70 -2.54 6.95 -5.31
CA ILE A 70 -1.53 6.46 -6.26
C ILE A 70 -0.31 6.03 -5.47
N PHE A 71 0.38 5.00 -5.94
CA PHE A 71 1.66 4.60 -5.36
C PHE A 71 2.72 5.69 -5.59
N VAL A 72 2.97 6.54 -4.58
CA VAL A 72 3.92 7.66 -4.68
C VAL A 72 5.33 7.16 -4.37
N LEU A 73 6.25 7.36 -5.31
CA LEU A 73 7.68 7.13 -5.11
C LEU A 73 8.35 8.44 -4.69
N SER A 74 9.20 8.38 -3.66
CA SER A 74 10.09 9.49 -3.33
C SER A 74 11.15 9.69 -4.41
N ASP A 75 11.78 10.87 -4.48
CA ASP A 75 12.83 11.15 -5.47
C ASP A 75 13.99 10.16 -5.36
N LEU A 76 14.37 9.79 -4.12
CA LEU A 76 15.41 8.78 -3.87
C LEU A 76 15.00 7.39 -4.38
N GLN A 77 13.75 6.99 -4.14
CA GLN A 77 13.24 5.71 -4.63
C GLN A 77 13.17 5.69 -6.16
N THR A 78 12.66 6.75 -6.78
CA THR A 78 12.61 6.89 -8.24
C THR A 78 14.01 6.81 -8.85
N TRP A 79 14.98 7.54 -8.29
CA TRP A 79 16.37 7.47 -8.72
C TRP A 79 16.94 6.05 -8.58
N PHE A 80 16.70 5.39 -7.44
CA PHE A 80 17.16 4.03 -7.22
C PHE A 80 16.57 3.03 -8.21
N TYR A 81 15.26 3.11 -8.50
CA TYR A 81 14.62 2.27 -9.50
C TYR A 81 15.16 2.54 -10.91
N ASN A 82 15.37 3.81 -11.27
CA ASN A 82 15.98 4.14 -12.56
C ASN A 82 17.41 3.60 -12.64
N PHE A 83 18.19 3.70 -11.57
CA PHE A 83 19.54 3.12 -11.48
C PHE A 83 19.52 1.60 -11.63
N PHE A 84 18.61 0.91 -10.93
CA PHE A 84 18.45 -0.54 -11.02
C PHE A 84 18.11 -0.98 -12.45
N LEU A 85 17.09 -0.36 -13.06
CA LEU A 85 16.70 -0.62 -14.44
C LEU A 85 17.84 -0.31 -15.41
N GLY A 86 18.55 0.81 -15.19
CA GLY A 86 19.69 1.21 -15.99
C GLY A 86 20.86 0.22 -15.90
N ALA A 87 21.13 -0.33 -14.72
CA ALA A 87 22.18 -1.35 -14.52
C ALA A 87 21.82 -2.66 -15.23
N VAL A 88 20.59 -3.14 -15.09
CA VAL A 88 20.11 -4.33 -15.81
C VAL A 88 20.19 -4.12 -17.33
N ALA A 89 19.75 -2.96 -17.79
CA ALA A 89 19.79 -2.62 -19.21
C ALA A 89 21.22 -2.48 -19.75
N ALA A 90 22.13 -1.90 -18.98
CA ALA A 90 23.55 -1.80 -19.34
C ALA A 90 24.23 -3.18 -19.39
N ILE A 91 23.92 -4.11 -18.48
CA ILE A 91 24.38 -5.51 -18.54
C ILE A 91 23.87 -6.19 -19.81
N PHE A 92 22.60 -5.97 -20.18
CA PHE A 92 22.05 -6.48 -21.42
C PHE A 92 22.77 -5.91 -22.65
N GLY A 93 22.97 -4.59 -22.70
CA GLY A 93 23.73 -3.93 -23.77
C GLY A 93 25.18 -4.41 -23.87
N GLN A 94 25.81 -4.71 -22.73
CA GLN A 94 27.13 -5.33 -22.67
C GLN A 94 27.11 -6.72 -23.32
N SER A 95 26.11 -7.55 -23.04
CA SER A 95 25.91 -8.86 -23.68
C SER A 95 25.77 -8.72 -25.20
N VAL A 96 25.00 -7.74 -25.69
CA VAL A 96 24.87 -7.44 -27.13
C VAL A 96 26.24 -7.05 -27.74
N THR A 97 27.00 -6.20 -27.05
CA THR A 97 28.34 -5.78 -27.48
C THR A 97 29.30 -6.97 -27.62
N ILE A 98 29.35 -7.81 -26.57
CA ILE A 98 30.20 -9.01 -26.54
C ILE A 98 29.77 -9.98 -27.64
N ASN A 99 28.47 -10.21 -27.81
CA ASN A 99 27.94 -11.07 -28.86
C ASN A 99 28.36 -10.57 -30.25
N TYR A 100 28.30 -9.27 -30.51
CA TYR A 100 28.74 -8.70 -31.78
C TYR A 100 30.25 -8.88 -32.01
N TRP A 101 31.09 -8.55 -31.03
CA TRP A 101 32.54 -8.75 -31.09
C TRP A 101 32.95 -10.22 -31.25
N LEU A 102 32.17 -11.12 -30.64
CA LEU A 102 32.36 -12.56 -30.71
C LEU A 102 31.57 -13.24 -31.84
N TYR A 103 30.91 -12.49 -32.70
CA TYR A 103 30.32 -13.04 -33.91
C TYR A 103 31.37 -13.10 -35.03
N LYS A 104 31.53 -14.23 -35.72
CA LYS A 104 32.15 -14.30 -37.06
C LYS A 104 31.36 -15.30 -37.90
N PRO A 105 31.18 -15.05 -39.20
CA PRO A 105 30.58 -16.02 -40.11
C PRO A 105 31.40 -17.33 -40.13
N LYS A 106 30.67 -18.45 -40.22
CA LYS A 106 31.16 -19.82 -39.99
C LYS A 106 32.29 -20.20 -40.96
N GLN A 107 33.52 -20.35 -40.45
CA GLN A 107 34.45 -21.34 -41.00
C GLN A 107 34.27 -22.61 -40.18
N SER A 108 33.59 -23.60 -40.75
CA SER A 108 33.24 -24.85 -40.07
C SER A 108 34.50 -25.61 -39.59
N PHE A 109 34.40 -26.24 -38.42
CA PHE A 109 35.35 -27.23 -37.84
C PHE A 109 36.61 -26.77 -37.09
N GLN A 110 36.81 -25.49 -36.76
CA GLN A 110 37.90 -25.11 -35.85
C GLN A 110 37.49 -25.21 -34.37
N LYS A 111 38.30 -25.85 -33.51
CA LYS A 111 38.06 -25.94 -32.05
C LYS A 111 37.81 -24.57 -31.38
N LYS A 112 38.45 -23.51 -31.90
CA LYS A 112 38.25 -22.11 -31.47
C LYS A 112 36.82 -21.62 -31.72
N THR A 113 36.12 -22.16 -32.73
CA THR A 113 34.73 -21.86 -33.04
C THR A 113 33.78 -22.44 -31.99
N VAL A 114 34.08 -23.61 -31.41
CA VAL A 114 33.24 -24.26 -30.40
C VAL A 114 33.19 -23.45 -29.10
N HIS A 115 34.34 -23.05 -28.56
CA HIS A 115 34.39 -22.27 -27.30
C HIS A 115 33.78 -20.87 -27.47
N ARG A 116 33.99 -20.22 -28.62
CA ARG A 116 33.38 -18.92 -28.92
C ARG A 116 31.86 -19.01 -29.06
N ASN A 117 31.36 -20.06 -29.72
CA ASN A 117 29.93 -20.32 -29.82
C ASN A 117 29.31 -20.63 -28.46
N ALA A 118 30.03 -21.33 -27.58
CA ALA A 118 29.58 -21.55 -26.21
C ALA A 118 29.40 -20.23 -25.45
N ILE A 119 30.37 -19.30 -25.55
CA ILE A 119 30.24 -17.97 -24.94
C ILE A 119 29.03 -17.22 -25.52
N VAL A 120 28.87 -17.17 -26.84
CA VAL A 120 27.73 -16.47 -27.48
C VAL A 120 26.40 -17.07 -27.07
N ASN A 121 26.30 -18.40 -27.02
CA ASN A 121 25.09 -19.08 -26.56
C ASN A 121 24.82 -18.77 -25.09
N ASP A 122 25.83 -18.77 -24.23
CA ASP A 122 25.68 -18.46 -22.81
C ASP A 122 25.21 -17.01 -22.58
N GLN A 123 25.82 -16.04 -23.28
CA GLN A 123 25.41 -14.62 -23.23
C GLN A 123 23.95 -14.41 -23.66
N ARG A 124 23.50 -15.14 -24.68
CA ARG A 124 22.11 -15.06 -25.19
C ARG A 124 21.14 -15.78 -24.27
N ASN A 125 21.46 -17.01 -23.89
CA ASN A 125 20.59 -17.87 -23.09
C ASN A 125 20.39 -17.26 -21.71
N LEU A 126 21.47 -16.82 -21.05
CA LEU A 126 21.39 -16.19 -19.73
C LEU A 126 20.41 -15.01 -19.72
N MET A 127 20.57 -14.08 -20.68
CA MET A 127 19.72 -12.90 -20.75
C MET A 127 18.29 -13.25 -21.12
N SER A 128 18.07 -14.18 -22.05
CA SER A 128 16.72 -14.63 -22.42
C SER A 128 16.00 -15.33 -21.27
N TYR A 129 16.69 -16.21 -20.53
CA TYR A 129 16.13 -16.89 -19.37
C TYR A 129 15.86 -15.91 -18.24
N PHE A 130 16.80 -15.01 -17.94
CA PHE A 130 16.59 -13.96 -16.94
C PHE A 130 15.40 -13.09 -17.31
N LEU A 131 15.34 -12.56 -18.54
CA LEU A 131 14.26 -11.69 -18.97
C LEU A 131 12.92 -12.43 -18.97
N SER A 132 12.87 -13.69 -19.42
CA SER A 132 11.66 -14.49 -19.38
C SER A 132 11.17 -14.73 -17.95
N TRP A 133 12.08 -15.10 -17.04
CA TRP A 133 11.75 -15.29 -15.63
C TRP A 133 11.33 -13.98 -14.97
N PHE A 134 12.08 -12.91 -15.19
CA PHE A 134 11.81 -11.58 -14.66
C PHE A 134 10.45 -11.05 -15.13
N LEU A 135 10.12 -11.19 -16.42
CA LEU A 135 8.82 -10.78 -16.96
C LEU A 135 7.66 -11.60 -16.36
N ARG A 136 7.85 -12.92 -16.14
CA ARG A 136 6.83 -13.75 -15.47
C ARG A 136 6.63 -13.31 -14.03
N VAL A 137 7.71 -13.08 -13.28
CA VAL A 137 7.63 -12.58 -11.90
C VAL A 137 7.00 -11.19 -11.88
N ALA A 138 7.39 -10.30 -12.79
CA ALA A 138 6.80 -8.98 -12.93
C ALA A 138 5.31 -9.05 -13.27
N GLN A 139 4.87 -10.00 -14.10
CA GLN A 139 3.46 -10.23 -14.39
C GLN A 139 2.70 -10.73 -13.16
N PHE A 140 3.25 -11.68 -12.41
CA PHE A 140 2.65 -12.13 -11.15
C PHE A 140 2.60 -11.00 -10.12
N ALA A 141 3.67 -10.23 -9.99
CA ALA A 141 3.73 -9.05 -9.15
C ALA A 141 2.70 -8.01 -9.61
N PHE A 142 2.54 -7.77 -10.90
CA PHE A 142 1.51 -6.87 -11.42
C PHE A 142 0.10 -7.34 -11.03
N LEU A 143 -0.24 -8.61 -11.29
CA LEU A 143 -1.56 -9.15 -10.99
C LEU A 143 -1.85 -9.22 -9.49
N ALA A 144 -0.85 -9.57 -8.66
CA ALA A 144 -1.02 -9.70 -7.22
C ALA A 144 -0.90 -8.37 -6.47
N MET A 145 -0.01 -7.48 -6.94
CA MET A 145 0.34 -6.26 -6.23
C MET A 145 -0.44 -5.05 -6.69
N VAL A 146 -0.96 -4.95 -7.93
CA VAL A 146 -1.77 -3.76 -8.32
C VAL A 146 -2.98 -3.56 -7.40
N PRO A 147 -3.76 -4.60 -7.05
CA PRO A 147 -4.84 -4.45 -6.08
C PRO A 147 -4.37 -4.19 -4.65
N ALA A 148 -3.12 -4.56 -4.31
CA ALA A 148 -2.57 -4.41 -2.97
C ALA A 148 -1.83 -3.07 -2.77
N MET A 149 -1.21 -2.53 -3.82
CA MET A 149 -0.37 -1.33 -3.78
C MET A 149 -1.17 -0.05 -3.61
N SER A 150 -2.46 -0.04 -3.94
CA SER A 150 -3.36 1.04 -3.53
C SER A 150 -3.46 1.17 -2.01
N TYR A 151 -3.23 0.08 -1.26
CA TYR A 151 -3.31 0.05 0.20
C TYR A 151 -1.98 0.30 0.91
N TYR A 152 -0.84 0.15 0.24
CA TYR A 152 0.49 0.31 0.84
C TYR A 152 1.22 1.48 0.19
N SER A 153 1.25 2.63 0.88
CA SER A 153 1.96 3.84 0.44
C SER A 153 3.45 3.81 0.74
N GLU A 154 3.96 2.79 1.43
CA GLU A 154 5.38 2.68 1.71
C GLU A 154 6.10 2.18 0.48
N GLY A 155 6.88 3.06 -0.17
CA GLY A 155 7.86 2.62 -1.14
C GLY A 155 8.91 1.69 -0.50
N LEU A 156 9.78 1.10 -1.34
CA LEU A 156 10.72 0.03 -0.97
C LEU A 156 11.22 0.09 0.48
N ASN A 157 10.80 -0.88 1.28
CA ASN A 157 11.46 -1.23 2.52
C ASN A 157 12.96 -1.51 2.23
N THR A 158 13.86 -1.09 3.12
CA THR A 158 15.33 -1.24 3.01
C THR A 158 15.77 -2.65 2.58
N TYR A 159 15.00 -3.69 2.93
CA TYR A 159 15.26 -5.07 2.55
C TYR A 159 15.28 -5.33 1.04
N TYR A 160 14.49 -4.61 0.25
CA TYR A 160 14.43 -4.83 -1.20
C TYR A 160 15.63 -4.24 -1.95
N VAL A 161 16.24 -3.17 -1.41
CA VAL A 161 17.45 -2.56 -1.99
C VAL A 161 18.56 -3.59 -2.12
N LEU A 162 18.77 -4.40 -1.07
CA LEU A 162 19.78 -5.46 -1.06
C LEU A 162 19.53 -6.52 -2.14
N ILE A 163 18.28 -6.93 -2.33
CA ILE A 163 17.90 -7.91 -3.36
C ILE A 163 18.18 -7.35 -4.76
N CYS A 164 17.82 -6.10 -5.03
CA CYS A 164 18.11 -5.44 -6.30
C CYS A 164 19.61 -5.36 -6.58
N VAL A 165 20.43 -4.97 -5.59
CA VAL A 165 21.89 -4.96 -5.70
C VAL A 165 22.44 -6.36 -5.98
N LEU A 166 21.93 -7.37 -5.26
CA LEU A 166 22.34 -8.76 -5.45
C LEU A 166 21.99 -9.26 -6.87
N ILE A 167 20.82 -8.91 -7.41
CA ILE A 167 20.44 -9.24 -8.79
C ILE A 167 21.44 -8.63 -9.78
N ILE A 168 21.79 -7.35 -9.64
CA ILE A 168 22.78 -6.70 -10.52
C ILE A 168 24.13 -7.43 -10.45
N LEU A 169 24.60 -7.72 -9.23
CA LEU A 169 25.87 -8.41 -9.02
C LEU A 169 25.85 -9.81 -9.61
N VAL A 170 24.81 -10.60 -9.34
CA VAL A 170 24.69 -11.97 -9.86
C VAL A 170 24.64 -11.97 -11.38
N LEU A 171 23.82 -11.11 -12.01
CA LEU A 171 23.74 -11.01 -13.47
C LEU A 171 25.06 -10.63 -14.10
N PHE A 172 25.75 -9.66 -13.51
CA PHE A 172 27.06 -9.23 -13.99
C PHE A 172 28.11 -10.34 -13.82
N LEU A 173 28.24 -10.93 -12.63
CA LEU A 173 29.22 -12.00 -12.40
C LEU A 173 28.95 -13.22 -13.28
N GLN A 174 27.67 -13.57 -13.46
CA GLN A 174 27.27 -14.69 -14.30
C GLN A 174 27.61 -14.44 -15.78
N SER A 175 27.41 -13.22 -16.30
CA SER A 175 27.78 -12.87 -17.67
C SER A 175 29.29 -12.99 -17.93
N TRP A 176 30.13 -12.89 -16.90
CA TRP A 176 31.59 -13.03 -17.03
C TRP A 176 32.12 -14.46 -16.84
N THR A 177 31.29 -15.41 -16.40
CA THR A 177 31.75 -16.77 -16.04
C THR A 177 32.35 -17.50 -17.25
N SER A 178 31.64 -17.54 -18.38
CA SER A 178 32.12 -18.19 -19.61
C SER A 178 33.33 -17.47 -20.23
N LEU A 179 33.39 -16.14 -20.15
CA LEU A 179 34.55 -15.37 -20.60
C LEU A 179 35.79 -15.67 -19.75
N ARG A 180 35.63 -15.80 -18.43
CA ARG A 180 36.72 -16.09 -17.51
C ARG A 180 37.28 -17.49 -17.70
N LEU A 181 36.43 -18.48 -17.99
CA LEU A 181 36.87 -19.84 -18.29
C LEU A 181 37.80 -19.89 -19.52
N VAL A 182 37.54 -19.07 -20.54
CA VAL A 182 38.30 -19.06 -21.80
C VAL A 182 39.54 -18.14 -21.73
N TYR A 183 39.42 -16.95 -21.15
CA TYR A 183 40.45 -15.89 -21.20
C TYR A 183 41.23 -15.72 -19.87
N LYS A 184 40.86 -16.45 -18.80
CA LYS A 184 41.56 -16.51 -17.51
C LYS A 184 41.95 -15.14 -16.95
N ARG A 185 43.24 -14.87 -16.71
CA ARG A 185 43.73 -13.66 -16.01
C ARG A 185 43.44 -12.36 -16.77
N GLU A 186 43.50 -12.37 -18.10
CA GLU A 186 43.21 -11.17 -18.90
C GLU A 186 41.76 -10.71 -18.76
N SER A 187 40.83 -11.64 -18.53
CA SER A 187 39.40 -11.32 -18.36
C SER A 187 39.11 -10.43 -17.16
N LEU A 188 39.87 -10.51 -16.07
CA LEU A 188 39.64 -9.72 -14.85
C LEU A 188 39.84 -8.22 -15.09
N ARG A 189 40.82 -7.85 -15.92
CA ARG A 189 41.06 -6.45 -16.28
C ARG A 189 39.88 -5.87 -17.06
N TYR A 190 39.39 -6.61 -18.05
CA TYR A 190 38.24 -6.18 -18.87
C TYR A 190 36.93 -6.23 -18.08
N MET A 191 36.80 -7.16 -17.14
CA MET A 191 35.68 -7.23 -16.21
C MET A 191 35.59 -5.97 -15.35
N GLY A 192 36.69 -5.53 -14.73
CA GLY A 192 36.71 -4.30 -13.95
C GLY A 192 36.35 -3.05 -14.78
N ILE A 193 36.92 -2.92 -15.98
CA ILE A 193 36.60 -1.80 -16.89
C ILE A 193 35.12 -1.83 -17.28
N SER A 194 34.58 -3.00 -17.59
CA SER A 194 33.17 -3.12 -17.99
C SER A 194 32.22 -2.90 -16.82
N PHE A 195 32.58 -3.29 -15.60
CA PHE A 195 31.80 -2.99 -14.41
C PHE A 195 31.69 -1.48 -14.22
N ALA A 196 32.83 -0.77 -14.28
CA ALA A 196 32.85 0.68 -14.19
C ALA A 196 32.02 1.35 -15.31
N ALA A 197 32.11 0.84 -16.53
CA ALA A 197 31.29 1.33 -17.65
C ALA A 197 29.78 1.10 -17.42
N ILE A 198 29.39 -0.06 -16.92
CA ILE A 198 27.99 -0.37 -16.58
C ILE A 198 27.47 0.59 -15.50
N ILE A 199 28.24 0.80 -14.43
CA ILE A 199 27.85 1.74 -13.36
C ILE A 199 27.73 3.17 -13.91
N GLY A 200 28.66 3.62 -14.76
CA GLY A 200 28.59 4.94 -15.38
C GLY A 200 27.35 5.13 -16.26
N VAL A 201 27.02 4.12 -17.08
CA VAL A 201 25.79 4.14 -17.91
C VAL A 201 24.53 4.10 -17.03
N ALA A 202 24.51 3.24 -16.02
CA ALA A 202 23.37 3.11 -15.10
C ALA A 202 23.12 4.41 -14.33
N LEU A 203 24.18 5.09 -13.86
CA LEU A 203 24.07 6.41 -13.24
C LEU A 203 23.58 7.46 -14.23
N THR A 204 24.04 7.43 -15.48
CA THR A 204 23.56 8.36 -16.50
C THR A 204 22.07 8.18 -16.75
N PHE A 205 21.63 6.93 -16.88
CA PHE A 205 20.20 6.60 -17.05
C PHE A 205 19.39 6.95 -15.80
N SER A 206 19.95 6.86 -14.60
CA SER A 206 19.20 7.13 -13.36
C SER A 206 18.70 8.57 -13.24
N PHE A 207 19.34 9.51 -13.93
CA PHE A 207 18.92 10.91 -14.02
C PHE A 207 17.93 11.20 -15.15
N ILE A 208 17.68 10.24 -16.05
CA ILE A 208 16.73 10.41 -17.15
C ILE A 208 15.33 10.01 -16.67
N ASN A 209 14.44 11.00 -16.55
CA ASN A 209 13.01 10.79 -16.32
C ASN A 209 12.25 11.09 -17.62
N PHE A 210 11.56 10.09 -18.16
CA PHE A 210 10.73 10.27 -19.37
C PHE A 210 9.38 10.92 -19.07
N LEU A 211 8.89 10.77 -17.83
CA LEU A 211 7.62 11.33 -17.37
C LEU A 211 7.85 12.25 -16.16
N ASP A 212 7.13 13.37 -16.14
CA ASP A 212 7.00 14.21 -14.95
C ASP A 212 6.04 13.53 -13.96
N TYR A 213 6.60 12.59 -13.19
CA TYR A 213 5.86 11.85 -12.17
C TYR A 213 5.35 12.76 -11.05
N GLN A 214 6.00 13.90 -10.79
CA GLN A 214 5.57 14.83 -9.74
C GLN A 214 4.27 15.52 -10.16
N THR A 215 4.20 16.01 -11.40
CA THR A 215 2.97 16.59 -11.95
C THR A 215 1.86 15.54 -12.04
N LEU A 216 2.17 14.32 -12.47
CA LEU A 216 1.18 13.23 -12.47
C LEU A 216 0.63 12.96 -11.07
N ASN A 217 1.51 12.78 -10.08
CA ASN A 217 1.13 12.53 -8.70
C ASN A 217 0.25 13.68 -8.18
N LYS A 218 0.66 14.94 -8.41
CA LYS A 218 -0.13 16.11 -8.02
C LYS A 218 -1.52 16.10 -8.65
N ASN A 219 -1.63 15.81 -9.95
CA ASN A 219 -2.91 15.81 -10.66
C ASN A 219 -3.86 14.70 -10.20
N VAL A 220 -3.32 13.51 -9.89
CA VAL A 220 -4.13 12.40 -9.36
C VAL A 220 -4.56 12.70 -7.93
N LEU A 221 -3.61 13.09 -7.07
CA LEU A 221 -3.88 13.35 -5.65
C LEU A 221 -4.73 14.59 -5.41
N ALA A 222 -4.75 15.56 -6.34
CA ALA A 222 -5.67 16.70 -6.29
C ALA A 222 -7.15 16.28 -6.45
N LYS A 223 -7.42 15.08 -6.98
CA LYS A 223 -8.78 14.52 -7.07
C LYS A 223 -9.18 13.71 -5.83
N ASN A 224 -8.22 13.33 -4.99
CA ASN A 224 -8.49 12.66 -3.73
C ASN A 224 -9.11 13.66 -2.75
N ILE A 225 -10.33 13.40 -2.29
CA ILE A 225 -11.10 14.35 -1.49
C ILE A 225 -10.46 14.61 -0.13
N MET A 226 -9.90 13.57 0.51
CA MET A 226 -9.20 13.71 1.79
C MET A 226 -8.04 14.70 1.70
N ARG A 227 -7.29 14.68 0.58
CA ARG A 227 -6.17 15.60 0.34
C ARG A 227 -6.63 16.96 -0.17
N ALA A 228 -7.60 17.00 -1.10
CA ALA A 228 -8.09 18.23 -1.70
C ALA A 228 -8.72 19.19 -0.66
N TYR A 229 -9.35 18.64 0.38
CA TYR A 229 -9.99 19.40 1.46
C TYR A 229 -9.25 19.28 2.80
N GLU A 230 -8.04 18.73 2.81
CA GLU A 230 -7.20 18.54 4.00
C GLU A 230 -7.97 17.94 5.20
N ILE A 231 -8.77 16.90 4.95
CA ILE A 231 -9.59 16.26 5.98
C ILE A 231 -8.67 15.58 7.00
N GLN A 232 -8.57 16.17 8.18
CA GLN A 232 -7.86 15.59 9.32
C GLN A 232 -8.78 14.62 10.05
N LEU A 233 -8.42 13.34 10.03
CA LEU A 233 -9.16 12.34 10.79
C LEU A 233 -8.80 12.42 12.27
N PRO A 234 -9.80 12.33 13.17
CA PRO A 234 -9.53 12.30 14.59
C PRO A 234 -8.77 11.01 14.93
N LYS A 235 -7.80 11.12 15.83
CA LYS A 235 -6.98 9.98 16.23
C LYS A 235 -7.59 9.27 17.44
N SER A 236 -7.56 7.93 17.43
CA SER A 236 -8.11 7.10 18.50
C SER A 236 -7.43 5.72 18.52
N ASP A 237 -7.26 5.15 19.71
CA ASP A 237 -6.93 3.73 19.86
C ASP A 237 -8.17 2.82 19.92
N ALA A 238 -9.35 3.42 20.10
CA ALA A 238 -10.64 2.74 20.07
C ALA A 238 -11.28 2.91 18.70
N TYR A 239 -11.06 1.92 17.84
CA TYR A 239 -11.63 1.83 16.50
C TYR A 239 -11.97 0.38 16.16
N GLU A 240 -12.86 0.22 15.20
CA GLU A 240 -13.25 -1.07 14.64
C GLU A 240 -12.73 -1.15 13.20
N LYS A 241 -12.16 -2.30 12.82
CA LYS A 241 -11.80 -2.55 11.43
C LYS A 241 -13.04 -2.94 10.66
N VAL A 242 -13.29 -2.28 9.53
CA VAL A 242 -14.41 -2.64 8.67
C VAL A 242 -14.21 -4.06 8.16
N SER A 243 -15.21 -4.91 8.37
CA SER A 243 -15.17 -6.31 7.94
C SER A 243 -15.07 -6.40 6.42
N SER A 244 -14.29 -7.36 5.92
CA SER A 244 -14.21 -7.65 4.49
C SER A 244 -15.53 -8.13 3.88
N ARG A 245 -16.50 -8.52 4.72
CA ARG A 245 -17.86 -8.92 4.32
C ARG A 245 -18.84 -7.73 4.25
N THR A 246 -18.41 -6.54 4.65
CA THR A 246 -19.24 -5.34 4.66
C THR A 246 -18.84 -4.47 3.47
N LYS A 247 -19.81 -4.06 2.64
CA LYS A 247 -19.54 -3.04 1.61
C LYS A 247 -19.46 -1.70 2.32
N ASN A 248 -18.25 -1.21 2.52
CA ASN A 248 -18.01 0.10 3.10
C ASN A 248 -18.15 1.18 2.03
N ILE A 249 -19.06 2.12 2.24
CA ILE A 249 -19.29 3.21 1.30
C ILE A 249 -18.81 4.51 1.97
N PRO A 250 -17.74 5.15 1.45
CA PRO A 250 -17.25 6.39 2.01
C PRO A 250 -18.18 7.54 1.64
N ILE A 251 -18.55 8.33 2.64
CA ILE A 251 -19.25 9.61 2.47
C ILE A 251 -18.33 10.70 2.99
N TYR A 252 -18.02 11.70 2.17
CA TYR A 252 -17.24 12.85 2.61
C TYR A 252 -18.12 14.07 2.80
N ILE A 253 -17.91 14.79 3.90
CA ILE A 253 -18.62 16.01 4.24
C ILE A 253 -17.57 17.09 4.53
N VAL A 254 -17.52 18.12 3.68
CA VAL A 254 -16.49 19.16 3.74
C VAL A 254 -17.11 20.54 3.59
N LYS A 255 -16.46 21.56 4.14
CA LYS A 255 -16.82 22.95 3.86
C LYS A 255 -16.32 23.33 2.47
N ASP A 256 -17.14 24.10 1.76
CA ASP A 256 -16.73 24.71 0.50
C ASP A 256 -15.71 25.82 0.80
N SER A 257 -14.60 25.79 0.08
CA SER A 257 -13.54 26.80 0.19
C SER A 257 -13.94 28.12 -0.47
N ILE A 258 -14.90 28.10 -1.40
CA ILE A 258 -15.34 29.27 -2.18
C ILE A 258 -16.54 29.94 -1.49
N ALA A 259 -17.55 29.16 -1.10
CA ALA A 259 -18.69 29.64 -0.35
C ALA A 259 -18.55 29.27 1.14
N ALA A 260 -18.08 30.21 1.96
CA ALA A 260 -17.71 30.00 3.36
C ALA A 260 -18.77 29.32 4.26
N ASP A 261 -20.05 29.37 3.87
CA ASP A 261 -21.18 28.77 4.60
C ASP A 261 -21.81 27.55 3.90
N SER A 262 -21.25 27.10 2.77
CA SER A 262 -21.78 25.95 2.03
C SER A 262 -21.04 24.66 2.39
N THR A 263 -21.78 23.56 2.52
CA THR A 263 -21.23 22.23 2.78
C THR A 263 -21.40 21.37 1.55
N LEU A 264 -20.32 20.74 1.12
CA LEU A 264 -20.29 19.83 -0.01
C LEU A 264 -20.35 18.40 0.50
N PHE A 265 -21.18 17.59 -0.16
CA PHE A 265 -21.31 16.17 0.11
C PHE A 265 -20.74 15.40 -1.07
N TYR A 266 -19.91 14.42 -0.77
CA TYR A 266 -19.39 13.50 -1.77
C TYR A 266 -19.78 12.07 -1.44
N PHE A 267 -20.21 11.36 -2.46
CA PHE A 267 -20.60 9.97 -2.40
C PHE A 267 -19.81 9.20 -3.45
N GLU A 268 -19.02 8.19 -3.03
CA GLU A 268 -18.11 7.45 -3.94
C GLU A 268 -17.28 8.40 -4.85
N ASN A 269 -16.72 9.46 -4.24
CA ASN A 269 -15.92 10.50 -4.90
C ASN A 269 -16.66 11.43 -5.89
N THR A 270 -17.99 11.36 -5.95
CA THR A 270 -18.81 12.26 -6.77
C THR A 270 -19.49 13.30 -5.90
N ALA A 271 -19.35 14.59 -6.24
CA ALA A 271 -20.06 15.66 -5.57
C ALA A 271 -21.56 15.53 -5.83
N MET A 272 -22.37 15.51 -4.78
CA MET A 272 -23.81 15.35 -4.88
C MET A 272 -24.53 16.28 -3.91
N ASN A 273 -25.71 16.76 -4.29
CA ASN A 273 -26.61 17.41 -3.35
C ASN A 273 -27.40 16.35 -2.54
N LYS A 274 -28.19 16.81 -1.56
CA LYS A 274 -28.96 15.91 -0.67
C LYS A 274 -29.94 15.01 -1.44
N SER A 275 -30.65 15.53 -2.46
CA SER A 275 -31.64 14.72 -3.18
C SER A 275 -30.97 13.63 -4.01
N GLN A 276 -29.87 13.97 -4.69
CA GLN A 276 -29.06 13.02 -5.44
C GLN A 276 -28.52 11.90 -4.55
N MET A 277 -28.09 12.23 -3.32
CA MET A 277 -27.64 11.22 -2.36
C MET A 277 -28.76 10.27 -1.93
N ILE A 278 -29.98 10.78 -1.72
CA ILE A 278 -31.15 9.93 -1.39
C ILE A 278 -31.42 8.94 -2.53
N ASP A 279 -31.44 9.43 -3.77
CA ASP A 279 -31.66 8.61 -4.96
C ASP A 279 -30.58 7.52 -5.10
N GLU A 280 -29.32 7.89 -4.84
CA GLU A 280 -28.19 6.99 -4.94
C GLU A 280 -28.18 5.90 -3.84
N ILE A 281 -28.52 6.26 -2.60
CA ILE A 281 -28.68 5.29 -1.51
C ILE A 281 -29.85 4.33 -1.82
N GLN A 282 -30.95 4.84 -2.38
CA GLN A 282 -32.08 4.01 -2.80
C GLN A 282 -31.70 3.06 -3.94
N ARG A 283 -30.92 3.54 -4.93
CA ARG A 283 -30.39 2.74 -6.04
C ARG A 283 -29.51 1.61 -5.51
N LEU A 284 -28.59 1.91 -4.60
CA LEU A 284 -27.71 0.93 -3.97
C LEU A 284 -28.50 -0.12 -3.20
N LYS A 285 -29.45 0.29 -2.36
CA LYS A 285 -30.31 -0.63 -1.60
C LYS A 285 -31.09 -1.56 -2.53
N SER A 286 -31.59 -1.04 -3.66
CA SER A 286 -32.32 -1.82 -4.66
C SER A 286 -31.42 -2.83 -5.36
N SER A 287 -30.17 -2.45 -5.66
CA SER A 287 -29.18 -3.34 -6.28
C SER A 287 -28.74 -4.51 -5.40
N LEU A 288 -28.82 -4.37 -4.07
CA LEU A 288 -28.39 -5.39 -3.13
C LEU A 288 -29.45 -6.44 -2.83
N ARG A 289 -30.73 -6.15 -3.08
CA ARG A 289 -31.83 -7.14 -2.91
C ARG A 289 -31.68 -8.35 -3.83
N THR A 290 -30.88 -8.25 -4.88
CA THR A 290 -30.67 -9.34 -5.85
C THR A 290 -29.51 -10.27 -5.47
N ILE A 291 -28.70 -9.91 -4.46
CA ILE A 291 -27.54 -10.70 -4.05
C ILE A 291 -27.95 -11.61 -2.89
N PRO A 292 -27.77 -12.95 -2.99
CA PRO A 292 -28.21 -13.91 -1.96
C PRO A 292 -27.38 -13.87 -0.67
N PHE A 293 -26.33 -13.06 -0.62
CA PHE A 293 -25.55 -12.80 0.58
C PHE A 293 -25.95 -11.44 1.15
N GLU A 294 -26.35 -11.40 2.41
CA GLU A 294 -26.57 -10.16 3.17
C GLU A 294 -25.23 -9.42 3.34
N PHE A 295 -24.75 -8.76 2.29
CA PHE A 295 -23.71 -7.75 2.44
C PHE A 295 -24.31 -6.65 3.32
N TYR A 296 -23.77 -6.49 4.52
CA TYR A 296 -24.06 -5.32 5.33
C TYR A 296 -23.47 -4.11 4.60
N ILE A 297 -24.30 -3.12 4.30
CA ILE A 297 -23.81 -1.81 3.90
C ILE A 297 -23.42 -1.08 5.18
N SER A 298 -22.17 -0.61 5.24
CA SER A 298 -21.79 0.41 6.21
C SER A 298 -21.47 1.69 5.47
N PHE A 299 -21.90 2.81 6.02
CA PHE A 299 -21.38 4.11 5.59
C PHE A 299 -20.26 4.52 6.53
N ASN A 300 -19.10 4.83 5.97
CA ASN A 300 -18.00 5.44 6.70
C ASN A 300 -17.98 6.92 6.37
N ILE A 301 -18.25 7.75 7.36
CA ILE A 301 -18.40 9.18 7.19
C ILE A 301 -17.07 9.85 7.52
N HIS A 302 -16.48 10.51 6.53
CA HIS A 302 -15.27 11.31 6.62
C HIS A 302 -15.70 12.78 6.68
N VAL A 303 -15.36 13.46 7.78
CA VAL A 303 -15.87 14.81 8.01
C VAL A 303 -14.72 15.77 8.32
N GLY A 304 -14.73 16.93 7.69
CA GLY A 304 -13.81 18.02 8.03
C GLY A 304 -14.10 18.57 9.44
N GLU A 305 -13.05 18.90 10.21
CA GLU A 305 -13.17 19.28 11.63
C GLU A 305 -14.19 20.41 11.90
N GLY A 306 -14.29 21.36 10.97
CA GLY A 306 -15.12 22.56 11.11
C GLY A 306 -16.59 22.39 10.71
N VAL A 307 -17.00 21.23 10.18
CA VAL A 307 -18.40 20.99 9.78
C VAL A 307 -19.28 20.88 11.02
N THR A 308 -20.49 21.45 10.99
CA THR A 308 -21.43 21.40 12.12
C THR A 308 -22.21 20.09 12.14
N MET A 309 -22.62 19.66 13.34
CA MET A 309 -23.45 18.47 13.49
C MET A 309 -24.80 18.58 12.79
N LYS A 310 -25.32 19.79 12.59
CA LYS A 310 -26.53 20.05 11.80
C LYS A 310 -26.45 19.47 10.40
N GLU A 311 -25.34 19.69 9.69
CA GLU A 311 -25.16 19.19 8.32
C GLU A 311 -24.94 17.68 8.29
N ILE A 312 -24.21 17.14 9.28
CA ILE A 312 -23.95 15.71 9.42
C ILE A 312 -25.25 14.95 9.73
N ASN A 313 -26.08 15.50 10.62
CA ASN A 313 -27.35 14.89 11.02
C ASN A 313 -28.32 14.79 9.84
N LYS A 314 -28.32 15.74 8.89
CA LYS A 314 -29.12 15.62 7.65
C LYS A 314 -28.79 14.35 6.87
N ILE A 315 -27.52 13.94 6.83
CA ILE A 315 -27.08 12.72 6.15
C ILE A 315 -27.43 11.48 6.98
N ARG A 316 -27.20 11.53 8.29
CA ARG A 316 -27.54 10.42 9.19
C ARG A 316 -29.03 10.11 9.20
N GLU A 317 -29.88 11.12 9.13
CA GLU A 317 -31.33 10.96 8.97
C GLU A 317 -31.69 10.25 7.67
N VAL A 318 -31.05 10.63 6.56
CA VAL A 318 -31.26 9.95 5.26
C VAL A 318 -30.83 8.49 5.35
N VAL A 319 -29.65 8.22 5.89
CA VAL A 319 -29.13 6.85 6.04
C VAL A 319 -30.06 6.02 6.95
N SER A 320 -30.50 6.58 8.06
CA SER A 320 -31.43 5.94 9.00
C SER A 320 -32.79 5.67 8.38
N TYR A 321 -33.31 6.59 7.55
CA TYR A 321 -34.58 6.42 6.83
C TYR A 321 -34.56 5.16 5.95
N PHE A 322 -33.40 4.81 5.40
CA PHE A 322 -33.24 3.57 4.63
C PHE A 322 -33.02 2.32 5.49
N GLY A 323 -33.12 2.41 6.82
CA GLY A 323 -32.94 1.28 7.76
C GLY A 323 -31.49 0.84 7.91
N ILE A 324 -30.54 1.70 7.55
CA ILE A 324 -29.12 1.42 7.68
C ILE A 324 -28.69 1.93 9.06
N ASN A 325 -28.56 0.99 9.99
CA ASN A 325 -28.37 1.30 11.41
C ASN A 325 -26.90 1.47 11.80
N TRP A 326 -25.97 1.18 10.89
CA TRP A 326 -24.52 1.20 11.12
C TRP A 326 -23.88 2.32 10.31
N THR A 327 -23.71 3.47 10.96
CA THR A 327 -22.86 4.56 10.45
C THR A 327 -21.59 4.59 11.27
N GLY A 328 -20.46 4.51 10.58
CA GLY A 328 -19.15 4.68 11.17
C GLY A 328 -18.62 6.08 10.90
N PHE A 329 -17.88 6.65 11.83
CA PHE A 329 -17.04 7.82 11.58
C PHE A 329 -15.61 7.38 11.34
N ALA A 330 -14.98 7.87 10.27
CA ALA A 330 -13.60 7.54 9.95
C ALA A 330 -12.66 8.10 11.03
N VAL A 331 -11.71 7.29 11.49
CA VAL A 331 -10.72 7.67 12.51
C VAL A 331 -9.34 7.16 12.12
N ALA A 332 -8.29 7.82 12.59
CA ALA A 332 -6.91 7.37 12.41
C ALA A 332 -6.39 6.68 13.70
N PRO A 333 -5.64 5.57 13.61
CA PRO A 333 -5.01 4.97 14.79
C PRO A 333 -3.94 5.90 15.39
N ASN A 334 -3.76 5.91 16.72
CA ASN A 334 -2.68 6.69 17.35
C ASN A 334 -1.28 6.14 17.02
N LYS A 335 -1.16 4.81 16.86
CA LYS A 335 0.11 4.10 16.66
C LYS A 335 0.53 3.97 15.20
N ASP A 336 -0.39 4.13 14.25
CA ASP A 336 -0.06 4.09 12.83
C ASP A 336 0.51 5.43 12.39
N THR A 337 1.84 5.52 12.45
CA THR A 337 2.60 6.61 11.82
C THR A 337 2.69 6.45 10.31
N HIS A 338 2.31 5.27 9.77
CA HIS A 338 2.62 4.85 8.41
C HIS A 338 1.40 4.75 7.47
N GLU A 339 0.16 4.79 7.98
CA GLU A 339 -1.04 4.51 7.18
C GLU A 339 -2.06 5.65 7.18
N GLN A 340 -1.74 6.78 6.54
CA GLN A 340 -2.80 7.76 6.21
C GLN A 340 -3.80 7.21 5.17
N HIS A 341 -3.42 6.18 4.42
CA HIS A 341 -4.21 5.58 3.33
C HIS A 341 -5.05 4.37 3.76
N ALA A 342 -4.73 3.67 4.85
CA ALA A 342 -5.57 2.59 5.37
C ALA A 342 -6.75 3.08 6.23
N ASN A 343 -6.88 4.40 6.37
CA ASN A 343 -7.88 5.04 7.24
C ASN A 343 -9.33 4.79 6.80
N ASP A 344 -9.58 4.40 5.55
CA ASP A 344 -10.92 4.03 5.08
C ASP A 344 -11.45 2.75 5.74
N LYS A 345 -10.58 2.01 6.45
CA LYS A 345 -10.93 0.76 7.15
C LYS A 345 -11.07 0.94 8.66
N HIS A 346 -10.71 2.10 9.20
CA HIS A 346 -10.75 2.36 10.64
C HIS A 346 -11.93 3.28 10.94
N THR A 347 -12.88 2.76 11.71
CA THR A 347 -14.12 3.47 11.94
C THR A 347 -14.62 3.29 13.37
N VAL A 348 -15.30 4.31 13.86
CA VAL A 348 -16.03 4.24 15.11
C VAL A 348 -17.50 4.15 14.79
N TYR A 349 -18.04 2.93 14.92
CA TYR A 349 -19.46 2.69 14.71
C TYR A 349 -20.28 3.29 15.84
N LEU A 350 -21.23 4.11 15.43
CA LEU A 350 -22.34 4.56 16.25
C LEU A 350 -23.61 4.03 15.63
N ARG A 351 -24.42 3.40 16.46
CA ARG A 351 -25.76 2.98 16.05
C ARG A 351 -26.58 4.25 15.88
N VAL A 352 -27.02 4.54 14.65
CA VAL A 352 -28.06 5.56 14.47
C VAL A 352 -29.33 4.93 15.02
N PRO A 353 -29.93 5.49 16.08
CA PRO A 353 -31.12 4.88 16.61
C PRO A 353 -32.24 5.00 15.55
N ASP A 354 -32.94 3.91 15.31
CA ASP A 354 -34.17 3.98 14.53
C ASP A 354 -35.19 4.74 15.40
N LYS A 355 -35.87 5.75 14.85
CA LYS A 355 -36.90 6.50 15.58
C LYS A 355 -37.94 5.56 16.17
N ALA A 356 -38.27 4.46 15.49
CA ALA A 356 -39.18 3.43 16.01
C ALA A 356 -38.55 2.56 17.10
N ALA A 357 -37.22 2.37 17.08
CA ALA A 357 -36.50 1.67 18.14
C ALA A 357 -36.33 2.53 19.40
N PHE A 358 -36.21 3.86 19.26
CA PHE A 358 -36.12 4.79 20.38
C PHE A 358 -37.31 4.66 21.34
N TYR A 359 -38.54 4.52 20.81
CA TYR A 359 -39.74 4.31 21.62
C TYR A 359 -39.89 2.89 22.17
N LYS A 360 -39.10 1.91 21.71
CA LYS A 360 -39.09 0.53 22.24
C LYS A 360 -38.13 0.35 23.42
N PHE A 361 -37.46 1.42 23.86
CA PHE A 361 -36.52 1.41 24.98
C PHE A 361 -37.18 1.65 26.34
N ASP A 362 -38.42 1.17 26.55
CA ASP A 362 -39.05 1.15 27.89
C ASP A 362 -38.19 0.40 28.94
N SER A 363 -37.24 -0.44 28.49
CA SER A 363 -36.25 -1.10 29.33
C SER A 363 -35.13 -0.19 29.88
N VAL A 364 -34.98 1.06 29.40
CA VAL A 364 -33.90 1.94 29.89
C VAL A 364 -34.13 2.37 31.34
N HIS A 365 -35.38 2.36 31.81
CA HIS A 365 -35.70 2.62 33.22
C HIS A 365 -35.13 1.59 34.20
N GLN A 366 -34.63 0.45 33.71
CA GLN A 366 -33.98 -0.57 34.52
C GLN A 366 -32.54 -0.20 34.90
N TYR A 367 -31.94 0.80 34.24
CA TYR A 367 -30.58 1.26 34.51
C TYR A 367 -30.57 2.36 35.58
N ASN A 368 -29.61 2.27 36.50
CA ASN A 368 -29.38 3.27 37.55
C ASN A 368 -27.87 3.27 37.90
N PRO A 369 -27.14 4.40 37.72
CA PRO A 369 -27.62 5.72 37.33
C PRO A 369 -27.81 5.89 35.81
N ILE A 370 -28.71 6.82 35.46
CA ILE A 370 -28.82 7.37 34.09
C ILE A 370 -27.98 8.64 34.04
N ILE A 371 -26.98 8.66 33.17
CA ILE A 371 -26.06 9.78 33.02
C ILE A 371 -26.40 10.55 31.76
N LYS A 372 -26.43 11.88 31.87
CA LYS A 372 -26.71 12.79 30.76
C LYS A 372 -25.43 13.53 30.42
N ILE A 373 -24.92 13.31 29.23
CA ILE A 373 -23.84 14.10 28.64
C ILE A 373 -24.46 15.05 27.63
N THR A 374 -24.32 16.35 27.83
CA THR A 374 -24.82 17.36 26.88
C THR A 374 -23.64 18.08 26.22
N GLN A 375 -23.61 18.08 24.89
CA GLN A 375 -22.60 18.79 24.14
C GLN A 375 -22.85 20.31 24.19
N THR A 376 -21.79 21.10 24.42
CA THR A 376 -21.84 22.56 24.30
C THR A 376 -21.13 23.03 23.01
N ALA A 377 -21.33 24.28 22.62
CA ALA A 377 -20.70 24.85 21.43
C ALA A 377 -19.19 25.15 21.58
N GLN A 378 -18.63 25.13 22.81
CA GLN A 378 -17.28 25.64 23.12
C GLN A 378 -16.28 24.54 23.54
N ASP A 379 -16.28 23.39 22.85
CA ASP A 379 -15.39 22.24 23.13
C ASP A 379 -15.48 21.70 24.57
N LYS A 380 -16.63 21.94 25.22
CA LYS A 380 -16.96 21.47 26.57
C LYS A 380 -18.18 20.58 26.51
N CYS A 381 -18.32 19.72 27.52
CA CYS A 381 -19.55 18.94 27.73
C CYS A 381 -20.07 19.14 29.16
N LEU A 382 -21.38 19.00 29.33
CA LEU A 382 -22.00 18.96 30.63
C LEU A 382 -22.23 17.51 31.05
N TRP A 383 -21.70 17.09 32.20
CA TRP A 383 -21.99 15.81 32.85
C TRP A 383 -23.07 16.03 33.91
N ASN A 384 -24.27 15.51 33.67
CA ASN A 384 -25.45 15.73 34.51
C ASN A 384 -25.74 17.22 34.81
N GLY A 385 -25.35 18.12 33.89
CA GLY A 385 -25.51 19.57 34.02
C GLY A 385 -24.27 20.32 34.49
N GLU A 386 -23.24 19.63 34.99
CA GLU A 386 -21.97 20.25 35.42
C GLU A 386 -20.95 20.27 34.30
N GLU A 387 -20.23 21.37 34.13
CA GLU A 387 -19.20 21.48 33.09
C GLU A 387 -17.99 20.59 33.38
N VAL A 388 -17.59 19.78 32.40
CA VAL A 388 -16.48 18.83 32.51
C VAL A 388 -15.56 18.94 31.30
N GLN A 389 -14.24 18.90 31.55
CA GLN A 389 -13.22 18.81 30.50
C GLN A 389 -13.15 17.39 29.92
N LEU A 390 -12.80 17.26 28.64
CA LEU A 390 -12.78 15.98 27.93
C LEU A 390 -11.91 14.89 28.60
N ASN A 391 -10.75 15.27 29.15
CA ASN A 391 -9.87 14.33 29.85
C ASN A 391 -10.52 13.78 31.12
N THR A 392 -11.21 14.64 31.87
CA THR A 392 -11.99 14.26 33.05
C THR A 392 -13.17 13.39 32.66
N LEU A 393 -13.83 13.69 31.53
CA LEU A 393 -14.94 12.88 31.01
C LEU A 393 -14.49 11.44 30.74
N LYS A 394 -13.36 11.25 30.05
CA LYS A 394 -12.81 9.92 29.77
C LYS A 394 -12.57 9.12 31.05
N GLN A 395 -11.99 9.75 32.07
CA GLN A 395 -11.74 9.12 33.36
C GLN A 395 -13.06 8.75 34.08
N GLN A 396 -14.03 9.66 34.12
CA GLN A 396 -15.34 9.41 34.72
C GLN A 396 -16.07 8.24 34.04
N LEU A 397 -15.99 8.15 32.71
CA LEU A 397 -16.54 7.02 31.94
C LEU A 397 -15.76 5.72 32.21
N TYR A 398 -14.45 5.81 32.44
CA TYR A 398 -13.61 4.66 32.79
C TYR A 398 -13.95 4.07 34.17
N ASP A 399 -14.19 4.92 35.17
CA ASP A 399 -14.48 4.46 36.55
C ASP A 399 -15.92 3.97 36.73
N MET A 400 -16.80 4.25 35.75
CA MET A 400 -18.23 4.04 35.91
C MET A 400 -18.67 2.58 36.06
N PRO A 401 -18.24 1.61 35.23
CA PRO A 401 -18.73 0.23 35.37
C PRO A 401 -18.26 -0.44 36.66
N THR A 402 -17.12 0.02 37.22
CA THR A 402 -16.61 -0.48 38.51
C THR A 402 -17.46 0.01 39.67
N THR A 403 -17.96 1.24 39.60
CA THR A 403 -18.82 1.81 40.64
C THR A 403 -20.29 1.41 40.48
N ASN A 404 -20.79 1.37 39.25
CA ASN A 404 -22.19 1.10 38.93
C ASN A 404 -22.28 0.27 37.65
N PRO A 405 -22.24 -1.07 37.71
CA PRO A 405 -22.24 -1.93 36.53
C PRO A 405 -23.56 -1.91 35.76
N ASN A 406 -24.63 -1.27 36.27
CA ASN A 406 -25.95 -1.15 35.65
C ASN A 406 -26.28 0.29 35.21
N TYR A 407 -25.29 1.00 34.67
CA TYR A 407 -25.45 2.37 34.18
C TYR A 407 -26.01 2.45 32.75
N PHE A 408 -26.46 3.64 32.37
CA PHE A 408 -26.75 4.01 30.98
C PHE A 408 -26.38 5.48 30.70
N VAL A 409 -25.84 5.76 29.51
CA VAL A 409 -25.43 7.11 29.11
C VAL A 409 -26.31 7.62 27.96
N TYR A 410 -26.99 8.74 28.19
CA TYR A 410 -27.59 9.56 27.15
C TYR A 410 -26.63 10.66 26.73
N PHE A 411 -26.39 10.77 25.44
CA PHE A 411 -25.59 11.84 24.85
C PHE A 411 -26.46 12.75 23.99
N TYR A 412 -26.66 13.98 24.44
CA TYR A 412 -27.40 15.01 23.71
C TYR A 412 -26.42 15.82 22.86
N SER A 413 -26.40 15.55 21.55
CA SER A 413 -25.56 16.29 20.60
C SER A 413 -26.17 17.67 20.30
N ASN A 414 -25.32 18.67 20.07
CA ASN A 414 -25.75 20.02 19.73
C ASN A 414 -25.56 20.22 18.22
N GLU A 415 -26.63 20.60 17.48
CA GLU A 415 -26.56 20.79 16.03
C GLU A 415 -25.55 21.87 15.62
N ASP A 416 -25.37 22.90 16.44
CA ASP A 416 -24.47 24.01 16.15
C ASP A 416 -23.01 23.72 16.55
N ALA A 417 -22.76 22.61 17.25
CA ALA A 417 -21.41 22.22 17.61
C ALA A 417 -20.64 21.66 16.41
N SER A 418 -19.31 21.84 16.44
CA SER A 418 -18.41 21.28 15.44
C SER A 418 -18.35 19.75 15.53
N TYR A 419 -18.07 19.12 14.39
CA TYR A 419 -17.78 17.69 14.32
C TYR A 419 -16.65 17.30 15.24
N LYS A 420 -15.58 18.10 15.30
CA LYS A 420 -14.40 17.87 16.14
C LYS A 420 -14.79 17.67 17.61
N ASN A 421 -15.59 18.57 18.16
CA ASN A 421 -16.09 18.49 19.53
C ASN A 421 -16.95 17.24 19.73
N TYR A 422 -17.86 16.99 18.79
CA TYR A 422 -18.77 15.84 18.84
C TYR A 422 -18.01 14.52 18.88
N ILE A 423 -17.09 14.32 17.94
CA ILE A 423 -16.37 13.06 17.80
C ILE A 423 -15.42 12.85 18.97
N GLN A 424 -14.84 13.90 19.54
CA GLN A 424 -14.01 13.81 20.74
C GLN A 424 -14.76 13.23 21.94
N ILE A 425 -16.01 13.65 22.18
CA ILE A 425 -16.85 13.09 23.25
C ILE A 425 -17.13 11.60 23.02
N VAL A 426 -17.48 11.24 21.78
CA VAL A 426 -17.72 9.84 21.38
C VAL A 426 -16.45 9.00 21.56
N LEU A 427 -15.30 9.52 21.13
CA LEU A 427 -14.01 8.86 21.26
C LEU A 427 -13.62 8.67 22.72
N ALA A 428 -13.82 9.68 23.58
CA ALA A 428 -13.57 9.55 25.01
C ALA A 428 -14.37 8.38 25.62
N ALA A 429 -15.64 8.21 25.23
CA ALA A 429 -16.46 7.11 25.69
C ALA A 429 -15.99 5.74 25.17
N LYS A 430 -15.67 5.65 23.88
CA LYS A 430 -15.17 4.41 23.26
C LYS A 430 -13.81 4.01 23.80
N GLU A 431 -12.90 4.95 23.99
CA GLU A 431 -11.57 4.72 24.57
C GLU A 431 -11.64 4.30 26.03
N ALA A 432 -12.50 4.92 26.83
CA ALA A 432 -12.74 4.50 28.22
C ALA A 432 -13.19 3.03 28.28
N LEU A 433 -14.16 2.65 27.45
CA LEU A 433 -14.64 1.27 27.36
C LEU A 433 -13.56 0.31 26.86
N GLN A 434 -12.80 0.71 25.84
CA GLN A 434 -11.71 -0.09 25.30
C GLN A 434 -10.65 -0.37 26.37
N LEU A 435 -10.28 0.64 27.16
CA LEU A 435 -9.32 0.49 28.25
C LEU A 435 -9.82 -0.45 29.35
N GLN A 436 -11.12 -0.40 29.69
CA GLN A 436 -11.73 -1.34 30.63
C GLN A 436 -11.67 -2.77 30.11
N ARG A 437 -12.03 -2.96 28.84
CA ARG A 437 -11.99 -4.28 28.18
C ARG A 437 -10.57 -4.83 28.07
N ASP A 438 -9.60 -3.99 27.76
CA ASP A 438 -8.18 -4.36 27.75
C ASP A 438 -7.71 -4.78 29.15
N THR A 439 -8.08 -4.02 30.19
CA THR A 439 -7.75 -4.35 31.58
C THR A 439 -8.35 -5.69 32.00
N LEU A 440 -9.62 -5.92 31.65
CA LEU A 440 -10.33 -7.16 31.93
C LEU A 440 -9.76 -8.34 31.12
N ALA A 441 -9.44 -8.14 29.85
CA ALA A 441 -8.82 -9.15 28.98
C ALA A 441 -7.43 -9.56 29.49
N LEU A 442 -6.63 -8.60 29.95
CA LEU A 442 -5.32 -8.88 30.55
C LEU A 442 -5.45 -9.71 31.83
N LYS A 443 -6.49 -9.43 32.63
CA LYS A 443 -6.80 -10.17 33.86
C LYS A 443 -7.30 -11.59 33.59
N GLN A 444 -8.23 -11.77 32.64
CA GLN A 444 -8.89 -13.05 32.36
C GLN A 444 -8.10 -13.94 31.39
N PHE A 445 -7.46 -13.36 30.36
CA PHE A 445 -6.87 -14.09 29.22
C PHE A 445 -5.38 -13.82 29.00
N HIS A 446 -4.75 -12.98 29.83
CA HIS A 446 -3.34 -12.60 29.76
C HIS A 446 -2.89 -12.03 28.41
N ARG A 447 -3.79 -11.31 27.72
CA ARG A 447 -3.55 -10.66 26.43
C ARG A 447 -4.43 -9.41 26.31
N SER A 448 -4.05 -8.46 25.46
CA SER A 448 -4.88 -7.30 25.17
C SER A 448 -6.17 -7.71 24.43
N TYR A 449 -7.23 -6.91 24.60
CA TYR A 449 -8.52 -7.10 23.95
C TYR A 449 -8.41 -7.17 22.42
N GLN A 450 -7.50 -6.39 21.82
CA GLN A 450 -7.29 -6.46 20.36
C GLN A 450 -6.81 -7.85 19.90
N ASN A 451 -6.04 -8.54 20.76
CA ASN A 451 -5.41 -9.85 20.51
C ASN A 451 -6.22 -11.04 21.06
N THR A 452 -7.40 -10.81 21.65
CA THR A 452 -8.30 -11.90 22.05
C THR A 452 -9.03 -12.51 20.86
N THR A 453 -9.49 -13.75 21.00
CA THR A 453 -10.30 -14.43 19.98
C THR A 453 -11.70 -13.81 19.89
N ASP A 454 -12.42 -14.07 18.81
CA ASP A 454 -13.78 -13.52 18.63
C ASP A 454 -14.74 -13.96 19.74
N THR A 455 -14.65 -15.22 20.19
CA THR A 455 -15.44 -15.73 21.32
C THR A 455 -15.13 -14.96 22.62
N GLN A 456 -13.86 -14.71 22.91
CA GLN A 456 -13.44 -13.92 24.07
C GLN A 456 -13.90 -12.47 23.96
N LYS A 457 -13.84 -11.87 22.76
CA LYS A 457 -14.38 -10.52 22.52
C LYS A 457 -15.88 -10.46 22.78
N MET A 458 -16.63 -11.48 22.36
CA MET A 458 -18.08 -11.57 22.64
C MET A 458 -18.35 -11.64 24.15
N GLU A 459 -17.60 -12.44 24.89
CA GLU A 459 -17.70 -12.55 26.36
C GLU A 459 -17.42 -11.20 27.04
N LEU A 460 -16.31 -10.55 26.70
CA LEU A 460 -15.95 -9.23 27.24
C LEU A 460 -16.95 -8.14 26.82
N ASN A 461 -17.54 -8.24 25.63
CA ASN A 461 -18.58 -7.31 25.17
C ASN A 461 -19.90 -7.50 25.91
N TYR A 462 -20.20 -8.71 26.36
CA TYR A 462 -21.37 -9.01 27.17
C TYR A 462 -21.19 -8.53 28.61
N GLU A 463 -19.99 -8.71 29.18
CA GLU A 463 -19.66 -8.24 30.54
C GLU A 463 -19.55 -6.71 30.60
N LEU A 464 -18.93 -6.10 29.60
CA LEU A 464 -18.75 -4.66 29.46
C LEU A 464 -19.43 -4.15 28.18
N PRO A 465 -20.77 -4.05 28.14
CA PRO A 465 -21.49 -3.55 26.98
C PRO A 465 -21.34 -2.03 26.83
N PHE A 466 -21.30 -1.55 25.59
CA PHE A 466 -21.31 -0.12 25.30
C PHE A 466 -22.73 0.44 25.46
N ARG A 467 -23.06 0.95 26.64
CA ARG A 467 -24.38 1.51 26.98
C ARG A 467 -24.40 3.03 26.79
N PHE A 468 -24.19 3.43 25.55
CA PHE A 468 -24.12 4.82 25.14
C PHE A 468 -25.11 5.04 24.00
N MET A 469 -26.06 5.95 24.21
CA MET A 469 -27.08 6.29 23.23
C MET A 469 -27.05 7.78 22.95
N GLU A 470 -26.84 8.13 21.69
CA GLU A 470 -27.03 9.50 21.24
C GLU A 470 -28.52 9.80 21.07
N VAL A 471 -28.93 10.96 21.56
CA VAL A 471 -30.27 11.54 21.37
C VAL A 471 -30.14 12.66 20.35
N LEU A 472 -30.73 12.47 19.17
CA LEU A 472 -30.73 13.50 18.15
C LEU A 472 -31.67 14.66 18.56
N PRO A 473 -31.28 15.93 18.32
CA PRO A 473 -32.11 17.09 18.65
C PRO A 473 -33.51 17.02 18.05
N THR A 474 -33.65 16.44 16.85
CA THR A 474 -34.93 16.28 16.16
C THR A 474 -35.91 15.32 16.84
N TRP A 475 -35.48 14.57 17.86
CA TRP A 475 -36.35 13.65 18.61
C TRP A 475 -36.77 14.16 19.99
N SER A 476 -36.12 15.22 20.48
CA SER A 476 -36.49 15.89 21.73
C SER A 476 -37.68 16.84 21.62
N LYS A 477 -38.16 17.07 20.38
CA LYS A 477 -39.39 17.81 20.06
C LYS A 477 -40.49 16.81 19.76
#